data_AF-A0A962H5K0-F1
#
_entry.id   AF-A0A962H5K0-F1
#
_cell.length_a   1.000
_cell.length_b   1.000
_cell.length_c   1.000
_cell.angle_alpha   90.00
_cell.angle_beta   90.00
_cell.angle_gamma   90.00
#
_symmetry.space_group_name_H-M   'P 1'
#
loop_
_entity.id
_entity.type
_entity.pdbx_description
1 polymer ?
#
loop_
_entity_poly.entity_id
_entity_poly.type
_entity_poly.pdbx_seq_one_letter_code
_entity_poly.pdbx_strand_id
1 'polypeptide(L)'
;MSNNNEIDFTTLNWVKQELEDTLKQARQSLESYVEDPQDASLMRFCASYLHQVQGTLRMVELYGAAMVVEEMERLAQGILDGKVKQS
;
A
#
# COMPACT_ATOMS: atom_id res chain seq x y z
N MET A 1 11.09 33.26 -16.66
CA MET A 1 11.12 32.56 -15.37
C MET A 1 9.67 32.23 -14.98
N SER A 2 9.49 31.09 -14.32
CA SER A 2 8.25 30.55 -13.72
C SER A 2 7.45 29.53 -14.56
N ASN A 3 7.95 28.29 -14.64
CA ASN A 3 7.16 27.07 -14.93
C ASN A 3 7.34 25.96 -13.86
N ASN A 4 7.91 26.26 -12.68
CA ASN A 4 8.15 25.23 -11.65
C ASN A 4 6.88 24.83 -10.87
N ASN A 5 5.96 25.78 -10.59
CA ASN A 5 4.77 25.47 -9.78
C ASN A 5 3.75 24.54 -10.45
N GLU A 6 3.70 24.53 -11.79
CA GLU A 6 2.72 23.72 -12.54
C GLU A 6 3.16 22.25 -12.66
N ILE A 7 4.48 22.02 -12.73
CA ILE A 7 5.09 20.69 -12.73
C ILE A 7 4.91 20.06 -11.34
N ASP A 8 5.19 20.79 -10.25
CA ASP A 8 5.00 20.28 -8.88
C ASP A 8 3.55 19.86 -8.62
N PHE A 9 2.58 20.65 -9.08
CA PHE A 9 1.17 20.33 -8.91
C PHE A 9 0.74 19.09 -9.72
N THR A 10 1.23 18.96 -10.96
CA THR A 10 0.92 17.83 -11.83
C THR A 10 1.55 16.54 -11.31
N THR A 11 2.81 16.59 -10.86
CA THR A 11 3.52 15.46 -10.26
C THR A 11 2.87 15.02 -8.95
N LEU A 12 2.49 15.97 -8.08
CA LEU A 12 1.80 15.64 -6.84
C LEU A 12 0.43 15.00 -7.08
N ASN A 13 -0.30 15.48 -8.09
CA ASN A 13 -1.60 14.89 -8.45
C ASN A 13 -1.43 13.47 -9.00
N TRP A 14 -0.37 13.20 -9.77
CA TRP A 14 -0.03 11.86 -10.21
C TRP A 14 0.31 10.94 -9.03
N VAL A 15 1.17 11.38 -8.09
CA VAL A 15 1.51 10.61 -6.89
C VAL A 15 0.25 10.26 -6.09
N LYS A 16 -0.66 11.22 -5.94
CA LYS A 16 -1.93 11.01 -5.24
C LYS A 16 -2.77 9.91 -5.92
N GLN A 17 -2.95 9.98 -7.24
CA GLN A 17 -3.74 8.98 -7.97
C GLN A 17 -3.11 7.59 -7.87
N GLU A 18 -1.80 7.49 -8.06
CA GLU A 18 -1.07 6.21 -7.93
C GLU A 18 -1.22 5.59 -6.54
N LEU A 19 -1.14 6.43 -5.50
CA LEU A 19 -1.35 6.01 -4.11
C LEU A 19 -2.78 5.50 -3.88
N GLU A 20 -3.79 6.24 -4.35
CA GLU A 20 -5.20 5.86 -4.26
C GLU A 20 -5.49 4.54 -4.96
N ASP A 21 -4.95 4.35 -6.17
CA ASP A 21 -5.13 3.12 -6.95
C ASP A 21 -4.45 1.93 -6.29
N THR A 22 -3.23 2.09 -5.80
CA THR A 22 -2.48 1.01 -5.14
C THR A 22 -3.11 0.63 -3.80
N LEU A 23 -3.57 1.60 -3.01
CA LEU A 23 -4.32 1.34 -1.78
C LEU A 23 -5.63 0.60 -2.05
N LYS A 24 -6.33 0.96 -3.14
CA LYS A 24 -7.54 0.26 -3.56
C LYS A 24 -7.26 -1.19 -3.92
N GLN A 25 -6.15 -1.47 -4.63
CA GLN A 25 -5.72 -2.82 -4.95
C GLN A 25 -5.37 -3.62 -3.69
N ALA A 26 -4.63 -3.02 -2.74
CA ALA A 26 -4.33 -3.65 -1.45
C ALA A 26 -5.61 -4.05 -0.70
N ARG A 27 -6.58 -3.14 -0.62
CA ARG A 27 -7.88 -3.40 0.00
C ARG A 27 -8.63 -4.54 -0.70
N GLN A 28 -8.71 -4.51 -2.02
CA GLN A 28 -9.42 -5.54 -2.79
C GLN A 28 -8.79 -6.91 -2.60
N SER A 29 -7.47 -7.02 -2.64
CA SER A 29 -6.78 -8.29 -2.38
C SER A 29 -7.02 -8.81 -0.96
N LEU A 30 -7.07 -7.91 0.03
CA LEU A 30 -7.41 -8.28 1.40
C LEU A 30 -8.86 -8.76 1.53
N GLU A 31 -9.81 -8.04 0.93
CA GLU A 31 -11.24 -8.41 0.92
C GLU A 31 -11.43 -9.80 0.27
N SER A 32 -10.81 -10.04 -0.89
CA SER A 32 -10.85 -11.35 -1.54
C SER A 32 -10.18 -12.45 -0.71
N TYR A 33 -9.09 -12.16 0.01
CA TYR A 33 -8.47 -13.13 0.90
C TYR A 33 -9.38 -13.52 2.07
N VAL A 34 -10.18 -12.58 2.58
CA VAL A 34 -11.17 -12.88 3.63
C VAL A 34 -12.27 -13.81 3.10
N GLU A 35 -12.64 -13.66 1.83
CA GLU A 35 -13.61 -14.55 1.16
C GLU A 35 -13.02 -15.94 0.84
N ASP A 36 -11.74 -16.03 0.47
CA ASP A 36 -11.02 -17.29 0.24
C ASP A 36 -9.63 -17.31 0.93
N PRO A 37 -9.56 -17.66 2.23
CA PRO A 37 -8.31 -17.68 2.97
C PRO A 37 -7.31 -18.78 2.54
N GLN A 38 -7.74 -19.73 1.70
CA GLN A 38 -6.85 -20.78 1.17
C GLN A 38 -5.95 -20.25 0.05
N ASP A 39 -6.38 -19.20 -0.64
CA ASP A 39 -5.55 -18.53 -1.64
C ASP A 39 -4.58 -17.52 -1.01
N ALA A 40 -3.46 -18.04 -0.50
CA ALA A 40 -2.38 -17.22 0.04
C ALA A 40 -1.76 -16.23 -0.96
N SER A 41 -2.05 -16.34 -2.28
CA SER A 41 -1.58 -15.35 -3.25
C SER A 41 -2.23 -13.98 -3.04
N LEU A 42 -3.49 -13.95 -2.60
CA LEU A 42 -4.24 -12.73 -2.34
C LEU A 42 -3.59 -11.89 -1.23
N MET A 43 -3.21 -12.54 -0.12
CA MET A 43 -2.50 -11.84 0.96
C MET A 43 -1.08 -11.43 0.54
N ARG A 44 -0.40 -12.20 -0.34
CA ARG A 44 0.89 -11.76 -0.93
C ARG A 44 0.74 -10.52 -1.81
N PHE A 45 -0.34 -10.42 -2.59
CA PHE A 45 -0.62 -9.21 -3.36
C PHE A 45 -0.91 -8.04 -2.44
N CYS A 46 -1.74 -8.21 -1.41
CA CYS A 46 -1.99 -7.20 -0.39
C CYS A 46 -0.67 -6.64 0.21
N ALA A 47 0.21 -7.52 0.69
CA ALA A 47 1.52 -7.12 1.22
C ALA A 47 2.36 -6.37 0.17
N SER A 48 2.39 -6.85 -1.08
CA SER A 48 3.15 -6.21 -2.16
C SER A 48 2.62 -4.82 -2.53
N TYR A 49 1.30 -4.59 -2.47
CA TYR A 49 0.70 -3.27 -2.69
C TYR A 49 0.98 -2.33 -1.52
N LEU A 50 0.93 -2.81 -0.28
CA LEU A 50 1.31 -2.03 0.90
C LEU A 50 2.78 -1.60 0.82
N HIS A 51 3.68 -2.48 0.38
CA HIS A 51 5.09 -2.15 0.15
C HIS A 51 5.25 -0.99 -0.85
N GLN A 52 4.51 -1.01 -1.96
CA GLN A 52 4.55 0.05 -2.96
C GLN A 52 4.03 1.38 -2.41
N VAL A 53 2.91 1.37 -1.68
CA VAL A 53 2.37 2.56 -1.01
C VAL A 53 3.39 3.13 -0.02
N GLN A 54 4.03 2.27 0.77
CA GLN A 54 5.07 2.67 1.73
C GLN A 54 6.25 3.34 1.04
N GLY A 55 6.75 2.75 -0.06
CA GLY A 55 7.81 3.34 -0.88
C GLY A 55 7.43 4.72 -1.42
N THR A 56 6.23 4.86 -1.98
CA THR A 56 5.72 6.14 -2.49
C THR A 56 5.62 7.20 -1.40
N LEU A 57 5.08 6.86 -0.23
CA LEU A 57 4.98 7.78 0.92
C LEU A 57 6.35 8.22 1.43
N ARG A 58 7.36 7.33 1.42
CA ARG A 58 8.74 7.69 1.75
C ARG A 58 9.35 8.64 0.73
N MET A 59 9.11 8.42 -0.57
CA MET A 59 9.61 9.31 -1.64
C MET A 59 9.06 10.73 -1.55
N VAL A 60 7.81 10.90 -1.09
CA VAL A 60 7.19 12.22 -0.86
C VAL A 60 7.24 12.68 0.61
N GLU A 61 8.13 12.08 1.41
CA GLU A 61 8.44 12.49 2.78
C GLU A 61 7.26 12.46 3.78
N LEU A 62 6.23 11.66 3.51
CA LEU A 62 5.08 11.43 4.40
C LEU A 62 5.36 10.28 5.37
N TYR A 63 6.39 10.44 6.20
CA TYR A 63 6.94 9.36 7.03
C TYR A 63 5.95 8.75 8.02
N GLY A 64 5.07 9.54 8.63
CA GLY A 64 4.06 9.03 9.57
C GLY A 64 3.08 8.06 8.89
N ALA A 65 2.65 8.38 7.68
CA ALA A 65 1.81 7.49 6.89
C ALA A 65 2.59 6.25 6.42
N ALA A 66 3.86 6.43 6.01
CA ALA A 66 4.72 5.31 5.62
C ALA A 66 4.91 4.30 6.75
N MET A 67 5.06 4.76 8.00
CA MET A 67 5.16 3.88 9.17
C MET A 67 3.88 3.07 9.39
N VAL A 68 2.70 3.69 9.24
CA VAL A 68 1.43 2.96 9.39
C VAL A 68 1.31 1.87 8.33
N VAL A 69 1.65 2.18 7.08
CA VAL A 69 1.60 1.21 5.99
C VAL A 69 2.63 0.09 6.18
N GLU A 70 3.81 0.39 6.71
CA GLU A 70 4.81 -0.62 7.08
C GLU A 70 4.29 -1.60 8.14
N GLU A 71 3.58 -1.12 9.17
CA GLU A 71 2.96 -2.01 10.15
C GLU A 71 1.85 -2.86 9.53
N MET A 72 1.08 -2.32 8.58
CA MET A 72 0.09 -3.08 7.82
C MET A 72 0.74 -4.17 6.95
N GLU A 73 1.84 -3.86 6.27
CA GLU A 73 2.61 -4.82 5.46
C GLU A 73 3.15 -5.95 6.34
N ARG A 74 3.74 -5.60 7.49
CA ARG A 74 4.25 -6.57 8.47
C ARG A 74 3.14 -7.47 9.01
N LEU A 75 1.96 -6.92 9.25
CA LEU A 75 0.79 -7.70 9.66
C LEU A 75 0.34 -8.68 8.56
N ALA A 76 0.23 -8.22 7.32
CA ALA A 76 -0.10 -9.07 6.17
C ALA A 76 0.90 -10.21 6.00
N GLN A 77 2.19 -9.92 6.14
CA GLN A 77 3.25 -10.94 6.13
C GLN A 77 3.17 -11.89 7.33
N GLY A 78 2.83 -11.38 8.51
CA GLY A 78 2.61 -12.20 9.71
C GLY A 78 1.45 -13.19 9.56
N ILE A 79 0.38 -12.80 8.85
CA ILE A 79 -0.73 -13.69 8.49
C ILE A 79 -0.25 -14.77 7.51
N LEU A 80 0.48 -14.39 6.46
CA LEU A 80 1.06 -15.32 5.48
C LEU A 80 1.97 -16.38 6.11
N ASP A 81 2.80 -15.95 7.05
CA ASP A 81 3.75 -16.82 7.75
C ASP A 81 3.06 -17.73 8.79
N GLY A 82 1.74 -17.61 8.99
CA GLY A 82 0.99 -18.30 10.04
C GLY A 82 1.35 -17.85 11.46
N LYS A 83 2.08 -16.74 11.60
CA LYS A 83 2.51 -16.15 12.88
C LYS A 83 1.38 -15.37 13.56
N VAL A 84 0.41 -14.90 12.79
CA VAL A 84 -0.80 -14.22 13.25
C VAL A 84 -1.99 -15.09 12.90
N LYS A 85 -2.74 -15.53 13.93
CA LYS A 85 -3.97 -16.29 13.72
C LYS A 85 -5.08 -15.33 13.31
N GLN A 86 -5.73 -15.60 12.19
CA GLN A 86 -7.05 -15.05 11.92
C GLN A 86 -8.05 -15.74 12.84
N SER A 87 -8.85 -14.95 13.57
CA SER A 87 -9.83 -15.43 14.56
C SER A 87 -11.14 -15.79 13.89
#